data_AF-A0A0M4LB05-F1
#
_entry.id   AF-A0A0M4LB05-F1
#
_cell.length_a   1.000
_cell.length_b   1.000
_cell.length_c   1.000
_cell.angle_alpha   90.00
_cell.angle_beta   90.00
_cell.angle_gamma   90.00
#
_symmetry.space_group_name_H-M   'P 1'
#
loop_
_entity.id
_entity.type
_entity.pdbx_description
1 polymer ?
#
loop_
_entity_poly.entity_id
_entity_poly.type
_entity_poly.pdbx_seq_one_letter_code
_entity_poly.pdbx_strand_id
1 'polypeptide(L)'
;MVIAPAASASIGMAAGISVTVGYGQVSSWLNKWDDLKQDQGGVEDAFSAEGIDNRIIRHRLLRFFEDCWHLVDWVKEDEELPDINEEVETEALDDDAMRVCRAVALVSKHHTLRTTARTPEREKAYVKDVTFSSGRPSARV
;
A
#
# COMPACT_ATOMS: atom_id res chain seq x y z
N MET A 1 -8.42 -18.69 16.17
CA MET A 1 -7.42 -18.29 15.16
C MET A 1 -7.40 -19.35 14.07
N VAL A 2 -8.20 -19.15 13.02
CA VAL A 2 -8.32 -20.06 11.88
C VAL A 2 -7.57 -19.41 10.73
N ILE A 3 -6.46 -20.00 10.31
CA ILE A 3 -5.65 -19.51 9.19
C ILE A 3 -6.38 -19.90 7.91
N ALA A 4 -6.91 -18.91 7.17
CA ALA A 4 -7.46 -19.14 5.84
C ALA A 4 -6.33 -19.59 4.89
N PRO A 5 -6.55 -20.62 4.04
CA PRO A 5 -5.53 -21.05 3.09
C PRO A 5 -5.35 -20.00 1.99
N ALA A 6 -4.12 -19.52 1.83
CA ALA A 6 -3.74 -18.63 0.73
C ALA A 6 -3.99 -19.32 -0.61
N ALA A 7 -4.83 -18.72 -1.46
CA ALA A 7 -5.06 -19.20 -2.82
C ALA A 7 -3.75 -19.09 -3.62
N SER A 8 -3.26 -20.23 -4.12
CA SER A 8 -2.08 -20.31 -4.98
C SER A 8 -2.52 -20.75 -6.38
N ALA A 9 -2.17 -19.97 -7.40
CA ALA A 9 -2.42 -20.29 -8.79
C ALA A 9 -1.10 -20.73 -9.45
N SER A 10 -1.10 -21.91 -10.06
CA SER A 10 0.07 -22.50 -10.71
C SER A 10 -0.17 -22.61 -12.22
N ILE A 11 0.63 -21.94 -13.03
CA ILE A 11 0.61 -22.11 -14.49
C ILE A 11 1.75 -23.05 -14.88
N GLY A 12 1.41 -24.29 -15.23
CA GLY A 12 2.39 -25.30 -15.63
C GLY A 12 2.72 -25.21 -17.12
N MET A 13 3.94 -24.81 -17.46
CA MET A 13 4.56 -25.12 -18.75
C MET A 13 5.56 -26.26 -18.57
N ALA A 14 5.55 -27.23 -19.49
CA ALA A 14 6.43 -28.39 -19.49
C ALA A 14 7.92 -27.98 -19.40
N ALA A 15 8.69 -28.69 -18.55
CA ALA A 15 9.98 -28.30 -17.96
C ALA A 15 9.81 -27.18 -16.90
N GLY A 16 9.30 -27.58 -15.74
CA GLY A 16 8.69 -26.70 -14.75
C GLY A 16 9.64 -25.78 -14.01
N ILE A 17 9.66 -24.51 -14.39
CA ILE A 17 9.97 -23.40 -13.50
C ILE A 17 8.66 -23.04 -12.79
N SER A 18 8.59 -23.28 -11.47
CA SER A 18 7.47 -22.82 -10.65
C SER A 18 7.83 -21.49 -10.03
N VAL A 19 7.10 -20.44 -10.39
CA VAL A 19 7.21 -19.12 -9.73
C VAL A 19 6.04 -19.00 -8.77
N THR A 20 6.32 -18.96 -7.48
CA THR A 20 5.31 -18.67 -6.46
C THR A 20 5.31 -17.16 -6.21
N VAL A 21 4.25 -16.48 -6.62
CA VAL A 21 3.99 -15.09 -6.24
C VAL A 21 3.33 -15.11 -4.88
N GLY A 22 4.04 -14.60 -3.86
CA GLY A 22 3.45 -14.38 -2.55
C GLY A 22 2.86 -12.98 -2.49
N TYR A 23 1.57 -12.86 -2.15
CA TYR A 23 1.05 -11.60 -1.65
C TYR A 23 1.70 -11.34 -0.29
N GLY A 24 2.38 -10.20 -0.15
CA GLY A 24 2.98 -9.82 1.13
C GLY A 24 1.93 -9.78 2.24
N GLN A 25 2.35 -9.94 3.49
CA GLN A 25 1.49 -9.72 4.63
C GLN A 25 0.78 -8.37 4.47
N VAL A 26 -0.55 -8.35 4.58
CA VAL A 26 -1.34 -7.11 4.57
C VAL A 26 -0.70 -6.19 5.61
N SER A 27 -0.27 -5.00 5.18
CA SER A 27 0.38 -4.05 6.10
C SER A 27 -0.65 -3.66 7.14
N SER A 28 -0.40 -3.82 8.44
CA SER A 28 -1.40 -3.34 9.40
C SER A 28 -1.41 -1.81 9.40
N TRP A 29 -2.52 -1.22 9.84
CA TRP A 29 -2.62 0.23 10.02
C TRP A 29 -1.55 0.76 11.00
N LEU A 30 -1.01 -0.08 11.89
CA LEU A 30 0.11 0.30 12.78
C LEU A 30 1.37 0.65 11.99
N ASN A 31 1.69 -0.12 10.95
CA ASN A 31 2.82 0.23 10.08
C ASN A 31 2.56 1.56 9.37
N LYS A 32 1.31 1.83 8.98
CA LYS A 32 0.92 3.10 8.38
C LYS A 32 0.98 4.26 9.36
N TRP A 33 0.66 4.02 10.63
CA TRP A 33 0.85 4.99 11.70
C TRP A 33 2.33 5.35 11.89
N ASP A 34 3.21 4.36 11.83
CA ASP A 34 4.66 4.60 11.89
C ASP A 34 5.17 5.40 10.69
N ASP A 35 4.73 5.05 9.47
CA ASP A 35 5.00 5.82 8.25
C ASP A 35 4.54 7.28 8.42
N LEU A 36 3.33 7.50 8.95
CA LEU A 36 2.76 8.83 9.14
C LEU A 36 3.58 9.69 10.10
N LYS A 37 4.03 9.12 11.23
CA LYS A 37 4.92 9.82 12.16
C LYS A 37 6.24 10.21 11.51
N GLN A 38 6.79 9.34 10.66
CA GLN A 38 8.00 9.65 9.91
C GLN A 38 7.77 10.79 8.91
N ASP A 39 6.64 10.77 8.20
CA ASP A 39 6.30 11.82 7.24
C ASP A 39 5.99 13.16 7.94
N GLN A 40 5.37 13.14 9.13
CA GLN A 40 5.23 14.33 9.99
C GLN A 40 6.59 14.94 10.34
N GLY A 41 7.52 14.12 10.85
CA GLY A 41 8.87 14.60 11.17
C GLY A 41 9.58 15.16 9.93
N GLY A 42 9.38 14.54 8.77
CA GLY A 42 9.88 15.05 7.50
C GLY A 42 9.31 16.41 7.11
N VAL A 43 8.05 16.71 7.43
CA VAL A 43 7.45 18.04 7.22
C VAL A 43 8.06 19.05 8.19
N GLU A 44 8.15 18.72 9.47
CA GLU A 44 8.71 19.59 10.52
C GLU A 44 10.17 19.98 10.22
N ASP A 45 10.99 19.00 9.83
CA ASP A 45 12.36 19.21 9.40
C ASP A 45 12.44 20.14 8.19
N ALA A 46 11.52 19.97 7.23
CA ALA A 46 11.51 20.77 6.02
C ALA A 46 11.15 22.24 6.26
N PHE A 47 10.29 22.51 7.25
CA PHE A 47 9.93 23.88 7.67
C PHE A 47 11.01 24.54 8.53
N SER A 48 11.79 23.74 9.25
CA SER A 48 12.86 24.24 10.14
C SER A 48 14.17 24.50 9.40
N ALA A 49 14.35 23.96 8.20
CA ALA A 49 15.56 24.08 7.43
C ALA A 49 15.60 25.36 6.58
N GLU A 50 16.74 26.06 6.61
CA GLU A 50 16.98 27.23 5.76
C GLU A 50 17.27 26.83 4.30
N GLY A 51 16.72 27.59 3.35
CA GLY A 51 17.04 27.45 1.92
C GLY A 51 16.43 26.23 1.22
N ILE A 52 15.48 25.52 1.84
CA ILE A 52 14.76 24.44 1.18
C ILE A 52 13.86 24.99 0.06
N ASP A 53 13.85 24.28 -1.08
CA ASP A 53 12.93 24.57 -2.18
C ASP A 53 11.47 24.34 -1.75
N ASN A 54 10.63 25.36 -1.92
CA ASN A 54 9.18 25.33 -1.69
C ASN A 54 8.48 24.14 -2.39
N ARG A 55 9.02 23.64 -3.50
CA ARG A 55 8.50 22.45 -4.19
C ARG A 55 8.63 21.19 -3.33
N ILE A 56 9.73 21.06 -2.60
CA ILE A 56 9.98 19.93 -1.70
C ILE A 56 9.02 20.00 -0.51
N ILE A 57 8.88 21.19 0.10
CA ILE A 57 7.93 21.41 1.20
C ILE A 57 6.50 21.05 0.76
N ARG A 58 6.08 21.56 -0.41
CA ARG A 58 4.77 21.25 -0.98
C ARG A 58 4.58 19.75 -1.20
N HIS A 59 5.58 19.06 -1.73
CA HIS A 59 5.49 17.62 -1.97
C HIS A 59 5.35 16.83 -0.66
N ARG A 60 6.12 17.19 0.38
CA ARG A 60 6.03 16.56 1.71
C ARG A 60 4.68 16.79 2.37
N LEU A 61 4.17 18.03 2.32
CA LEU A 61 2.84 18.36 2.84
C LEU A 61 1.72 17.60 2.14
N LEU A 62 1.73 17.55 0.81
CA LEU A 62 0.70 16.81 0.06
C LEU A 62 0.71 15.33 0.44
N ARG A 63 1.90 14.72 0.50
CA ARG A 63 2.03 13.33 0.91
C ARG A 63 1.54 13.11 2.35
N PHE A 64 1.93 13.97 3.29
CA PHE A 64 1.47 13.88 4.67
C PHE A 64 -0.06 13.94 4.77
N PHE A 65 -0.71 14.88 4.06
CA PHE A 65 -2.17 14.96 4.03
C PHE A 65 -2.84 13.73 3.39
N GLU A 66 -2.25 13.17 2.34
CA GLU A 66 -2.71 11.91 1.75
C GLU A 66 -2.61 10.76 2.76
N ASP A 67 -1.47 10.64 3.44
CA ASP A 67 -1.21 9.56 4.39
C ASP A 67 -2.09 9.68 5.66
N CYS A 68 -2.41 10.91 6.11
CA CYS A 68 -3.41 11.12 7.17
C CYS A 68 -4.77 10.51 6.79
N TRP A 69 -5.25 10.75 5.56
CA TRP A 69 -6.54 10.21 5.14
C TRP A 69 -6.46 8.69 4.88
N HIS A 70 -5.37 8.21 4.27
CA HIS A 70 -5.19 6.78 4.07
C HIS A 70 -5.21 6.02 5.39
N LEU A 71 -4.67 6.56 6.48
CA LEU A 71 -4.76 5.91 7.79
C LEU A 71 -6.21 5.60 8.19
N VAL A 72 -7.15 6.53 7.93
CA VAL A 72 -8.59 6.32 8.16
C VAL A 72 -9.09 5.15 7.32
N ASP A 73 -8.76 5.14 6.02
CA ASP A 73 -9.13 4.03 5.13
C ASP A 73 -8.54 2.69 5.64
N TRP A 74 -7.30 2.67 6.12
CA TRP A 74 -6.67 1.46 6.65
C TRP A 74 -7.30 0.96 7.95
N VAL A 75 -7.67 1.85 8.87
CA VAL A 75 -8.34 1.47 10.12
C VAL A 75 -9.74 0.93 9.83
N LYS A 76 -10.46 1.56 8.90
CA LYS A 76 -11.81 1.15 8.49
C LYS A 76 -11.85 -0.21 7.79
N GLU A 77 -10.78 -0.59 7.12
CA GLU A 77 -10.67 -1.89 6.44
C GLU A 77 -10.00 -2.96 7.34
N ASP A 78 -9.70 -2.64 8.60
CA ASP A 78 -9.11 -3.61 9.54
C ASP A 78 -10.18 -4.57 10.08
N GLU A 79 -10.11 -5.84 9.65
CA GLU A 79 -11.00 -6.91 10.10
C GLU A 79 -10.89 -7.21 11.61
N GLU A 80 -9.80 -6.81 12.27
CA GLU A 80 -9.62 -6.94 13.72
C GLU A 80 -10.40 -5.87 14.51
N LEU A 81 -10.89 -4.83 13.83
CA LEU A 81 -11.58 -3.68 14.43
C LEU A 81 -12.98 -3.42 13.80
N PRO A 82 -13.87 -4.43 13.69
CA PRO A 82 -15.11 -4.31 12.90
C PRO A 82 -16.11 -3.28 13.43
N ASP A 83 -16.06 -2.98 14.74
CA ASP A 83 -17.05 -2.12 15.40
C ASP A 83 -16.76 -0.61 15.25
N ILE A 84 -15.56 -0.22 14.79
CA ILE A 84 -15.16 1.20 14.71
C ILE A 84 -15.18 1.76 13.28
N ASN A 85 -15.50 0.94 12.29
CA ASN A 85 -15.33 1.28 10.86
C ASN A 85 -16.14 2.50 10.42
N GLU A 86 -17.38 2.64 10.89
CA GLU A 86 -18.21 3.82 10.58
C GLU A 86 -17.91 5.00 11.52
N GLU A 87 -17.53 4.72 12.77
CA GLU A 87 -17.23 5.74 13.78
C GLU A 87 -15.94 6.49 13.43
N VAL A 88 -14.89 5.79 12.97
CA VAL A 88 -13.61 6.41 12.62
C VAL A 88 -13.72 7.39 11.45
N GLU A 89 -14.51 7.04 10.41
CA GLU A 89 -14.74 7.96 9.28
C GLU A 89 -15.59 9.15 9.72
N THR A 90 -16.60 8.92 10.58
CA THR A 90 -17.45 9.99 11.11
C THR A 90 -16.65 10.99 11.94
N GLU A 91 -15.88 10.51 12.91
CA GLU A 91 -15.02 11.33 13.77
C GLU A 91 -13.98 12.09 12.93
N ALA A 92 -13.36 11.43 11.94
CA ALA A 92 -12.44 12.09 11.03
C ALA A 92 -13.12 13.18 10.19
N LEU A 93 -14.40 13.03 9.83
CA LEU A 93 -15.13 14.03 9.06
C LEU A 93 -15.62 15.21 9.90
N ASP A 94 -15.67 15.07 11.22
CA ASP A 94 -16.02 16.16 12.14
C ASP A 94 -14.83 17.13 12.37
N ASP A 95 -13.60 16.69 12.10
CA ASP A 95 -12.40 17.55 12.13
C ASP A 95 -12.12 18.24 10.78
N ASP A 96 -11.99 19.57 10.80
CA ASP A 96 -11.78 20.36 9.58
C ASP A 96 -10.43 20.06 8.89
N ALA A 97 -9.37 19.72 9.64
CA ALA A 97 -8.09 19.38 9.04
C ALA A 97 -8.17 18.04 8.30
N MET A 98 -8.86 17.05 8.88
CA MET A 98 -9.10 15.76 8.25
C MET A 98 -9.99 15.87 7.00
N ARG A 99 -10.95 16.79 6.97
CA ARG A 99 -11.71 17.10 5.74
C ARG A 99 -10.82 17.63 4.62
N VAL A 100 -9.79 18.42 4.95
CA VAL A 100 -8.77 18.86 3.97
C VAL A 100 -7.94 17.67 3.50
N CYS A 101 -7.46 16.82 4.42
CA CYS A 101 -6.71 15.60 4.08
C CYS A 101 -7.50 14.72 3.11
N ARG A 102 -8.79 14.50 3.38
CA ARG A 102 -9.71 13.79 2.48
C ARG A 102 -9.78 14.41 1.10
N ALA A 103 -9.97 15.72 1.03
CA ALA A 103 -10.06 16.43 -0.25
C ALA A 103 -8.77 16.28 -1.07
N VAL A 104 -7.60 16.38 -0.41
CA VAL A 104 -6.28 16.19 -1.04
C VAL A 104 -6.13 14.76 -1.56
N ALA A 105 -6.42 13.75 -0.74
CA ALA A 105 -6.33 12.34 -1.12
C ALA A 105 -7.26 11.97 -2.29
N LEU A 106 -8.50 12.48 -2.27
CA LEU A 106 -9.43 12.28 -3.38
C LEU A 106 -8.94 12.94 -4.67
N VAL A 107 -8.45 14.18 -4.58
CA VAL A 107 -7.90 14.89 -5.75
C VAL A 107 -6.71 14.14 -6.33
N SER A 108 -5.77 13.65 -5.51
CA SER A 108 -4.59 12.95 -6.01
C SER A 108 -4.92 11.62 -6.69
N LYS A 109 -5.86 10.84 -6.12
CA LYS A 109 -6.37 9.59 -6.71
C LYS A 109 -7.13 9.82 -8.01
N HIS A 110 -7.93 10.88 -8.10
CA HIS A 110 -8.81 11.10 -9.26
C HIS A 110 -8.20 11.96 -10.37
N HIS A 111 -7.23 12.82 -10.08
CA HIS A 111 -6.54 13.60 -11.12
C HIS A 111 -5.52 12.78 -11.92
N THR A 112 -5.01 11.69 -11.37
CA THR A 112 -4.11 10.77 -12.10
C THR A 112 -4.87 9.78 -13.01
N LEU A 113 -6.14 9.51 -12.72
CA LEU A 113 -6.98 8.57 -13.49
C LEU A 113 -7.38 9.08 -14.89
N ARG A 114 -7.26 10.38 -15.18
CA ARG A 114 -7.57 10.94 -16.51
C ARG A 114 -6.39 10.92 -17.50
N THR A 115 -5.20 10.53 -17.05
CA THR A 115 -3.98 10.58 -17.88
C THR A 115 -3.52 9.24 -18.45
N THR A 116 -4.10 8.11 -18.04
CA THR A 116 -3.69 6.81 -18.61
C THR A 116 -4.89 5.88 -18.83
N ALA A 117 -5.04 5.49 -20.09
CA ALA A 117 -5.74 4.28 -20.50
C ALA A 117 -5.38 3.09 -19.58
N ARG A 118 -6.35 2.18 -19.43
CA ARG A 118 -6.21 0.79 -18.93
C ARG A 118 -4.75 0.35 -18.83
N THR A 119 -4.19 0.43 -17.64
CA THR A 119 -3.00 -0.33 -17.29
C THR A 119 -3.43 -1.14 -16.06
N PRO A 120 -3.48 -2.48 -16.14
CA PRO A 120 -3.86 -3.29 -14.99
C PRO A 120 -2.89 -2.98 -13.85
N GLU A 121 -3.42 -2.92 -12.63
CA GLU A 121 -2.67 -2.69 -11.39
C GLU A 121 -1.35 -3.45 -11.44
N ARG A 122 -0.24 -2.71 -11.25
CA ARG A 122 0.98 -3.33 -10.76
C ARG A 122 0.71 -3.74 -9.31
N GLU A 123 0.05 -4.87 -9.13
CA GLU A 123 0.23 -5.67 -7.92
C GLU A 123 1.74 -5.80 -7.72
N LYS A 124 2.23 -5.38 -6.56
CA LYS A 124 3.62 -5.59 -6.17
C LYS A 124 3.79 -7.08 -5.86
N ALA A 125 3.81 -7.89 -6.91
CA ALA A 125 4.13 -9.29 -6.88
C ALA A 125 5.63 -9.41 -6.60
N TYR A 126 6.00 -10.02 -5.48
CA TYR A 126 7.38 -10.38 -5.19
C TYR A 126 7.55 -11.88 -5.46
N VAL A 127 8.66 -12.26 -6.07
CA VAL A 127 9.01 -13.66 -6.26
C VAL A 127 9.43 -14.22 -4.90
N LYS A 128 8.60 -15.10 -4.34
CA LYS A 128 8.84 -15.67 -3.01
C LYS A 128 9.92 -16.75 -3.06
N ASP A 129 9.88 -17.60 -4.08
CA ASP A 129 10.85 -18.67 -4.31
C ASP A 129 10.92 -19.04 -5.81
N VAL A 130 12.10 -19.42 -6.27
CA VAL A 130 12.33 -20.02 -7.59
C VAL A 130 12.93 -21.41 -7.40
N THR A 131 12.16 -22.45 -7.70
CA THR A 131 12.62 -23.84 -7.59
C THR A 131 12.90 -24.41 -8.97
N PHE A 132 14.10 -24.97 -9.16
CA PHE A 132 14.49 -25.65 -10.40
C PHE A 132 14.51 -27.16 -10.19
N SER A 133 13.57 -27.89 -10.80
CA SER A 133 13.64 -29.35 -10.82
C SER A 133 14.50 -29.81 -12.01
N SER A 134 15.72 -30.26 -11.73
CA SER A 134 16.59 -30.88 -12.73
C SER A 134 16.10 -32.31 -13.03
N GLY A 135 15.13 -32.42 -13.93
CA GLY A 135 14.77 -33.71 -14.51
C GLY A 135 15.93 -34.25 -15.33
N ARG A 136 16.74 -35.17 -14.79
CA ARG A 136 17.67 -35.96 -15.62
C ARG A 136 16.84 -36.88 -16.53
N PRO A 137 17.01 -36.83 -17.86
CA PRO A 137 16.40 -37.83 -18.72
C PRO A 137 17.05 -39.19 -18.43
N SER A 138 16.24 -40.15 -17.99
CA SER A 138 16.62 -41.56 -17.90
C SER A 138 16.75 -42.10 -19.33
N ALA A 139 17.98 -42.21 -19.82
CA ALA A 139 18.28 -42.97 -21.00
C ALA A 139 18.19 -44.47 -20.64
N ARG A 140 17.17 -45.16 -21.13
CA ARG A 140 17.18 -46.63 -21.23
C ARG A 140 17.89 -47.02 -22.52
N VAL A 141 18.93 -47.83 -22.40
CA VAL A 141 19.45 -48.71 -23.46
C VAL A 141 19.20 -50.14 -23.00
#